data_AF-A0A7W0Q3R9-F1
#
_entry.id   AF-A0A7W0Q3R9-F1
#
_cell.length_a   1.000
_cell.length_b   1.000
_cell.length_c   1.000
_cell.angle_alpha   90.00
_cell.angle_beta   90.00
_cell.angle_gamma   90.00
#
_symmetry.space_group_name_H-M   'P 1'
#
loop_
_entity.id
_entity.type
_entity.pdbx_description
1 polymer ?
#
loop_
_entity_poly.entity_id
_entity_poly.type
_entity_poly.pdbx_seq_one_letter_code
_entity_poly.pdbx_strand_id
1 'polypeptide(L)'
;MASASGITFERLPPERENVAVSAASAGSCCCCCCCCLHTVGSLLGALTAMPPEAPVETVPTAIVGTPKTEPKYKVTREYWLTLFLVCAIAFPTLLLVRGYVVDESLEWLLWYALFLPLMQLATSIIVAFMTYSSKRPGREQRIRHLVKITLRAFIGGLIGIGIMLLIAVAR
;
A
#
# COMPACT_ATOMS: atom_id res chain seq x y z
N MET A 1 27.59 -46.48 -53.76
CA MET A 1 27.54 -46.87 -52.34
C MET A 1 27.52 -45.59 -51.53
N ALA A 2 26.38 -45.25 -50.92
CA ALA A 2 26.20 -43.99 -50.20
C ALA A 2 26.63 -44.16 -48.74
N SER A 3 27.61 -43.37 -48.28
CA SER A 3 28.05 -43.31 -46.90
C SER A 3 27.02 -42.58 -46.04
N ALA A 4 26.50 -43.25 -45.02
CA ALA A 4 25.71 -42.61 -43.97
C ALA A 4 26.65 -41.88 -43.00
N SER A 5 26.51 -40.55 -42.89
CA SER A 5 27.21 -39.79 -41.85
C SER A 5 26.50 -40.01 -40.51
N GLY A 6 27.16 -40.68 -39.58
CA GLY A 6 26.67 -40.83 -38.21
C GLY A 6 26.77 -39.51 -37.45
N ILE A 7 25.68 -39.12 -36.78
CA ILE A 7 25.67 -38.00 -35.83
C ILE A 7 26.07 -38.55 -34.46
N THR A 8 27.20 -38.09 -33.94
CA THR A 8 27.69 -38.41 -32.59
C THR A 8 27.30 -37.31 -31.63
N PHE A 9 26.69 -37.70 -30.51
CA PHE A 9 26.34 -36.77 -29.42
C PHE A 9 27.48 -36.75 -28.41
N GLU A 10 28.11 -35.60 -28.25
CA GLU A 10 29.12 -35.35 -27.22
C GLU A 10 28.44 -34.79 -25.96
N ARG A 11 28.72 -35.40 -24.81
CA ARG A 11 28.13 -35.02 -23.53
C ARG A 11 29.09 -34.07 -22.81
N LEU A 12 28.76 -32.78 -22.79
CA LEU A 12 29.53 -31.77 -22.05
C LEU A 12 29.37 -31.99 -20.52
N PRO A 13 30.45 -31.83 -19.74
CA PRO A 13 30.36 -31.82 -18.28
C PRO A 13 29.50 -30.64 -17.79
N PRO A 14 28.82 -30.77 -16.64
CA PRO A 14 27.91 -29.76 -16.13
C PRO A 14 28.62 -28.41 -15.92
N GLU A 15 28.06 -27.38 -16.54
CA GLU A 15 28.54 -26.01 -16.55
C GLU A 15 28.24 -25.32 -15.21
N ARG A 16 29.26 -25.24 -14.34
CA ARG A 16 29.52 -24.23 -13.27
C ARG A 16 30.38 -24.83 -12.16
N GLU A 17 31.67 -24.94 -12.42
CA GLU A 17 32.67 -24.87 -11.34
C GLU A 17 33.12 -23.42 -11.24
N ASN A 18 32.98 -22.85 -10.03
CA ASN A 18 33.15 -21.45 -9.65
C ASN A 18 31.93 -20.56 -9.91
N VAL A 19 31.19 -20.18 -8.86
CA VAL A 19 31.25 -18.85 -8.21
C VAL A 19 30.41 -18.89 -6.93
N ALA A 20 30.95 -18.26 -5.88
CA ALA A 20 30.36 -17.90 -4.60
C ALA A 20 30.15 -19.04 -3.59
N VAL A 21 31.16 -19.19 -2.74
CA VAL A 21 30.91 -19.18 -1.29
C VAL A 21 29.98 -18.01 -1.02
N SER A 22 28.68 -18.24 -1.00
CA SER A 22 27.74 -17.28 -0.45
C SER A 22 28.02 -17.24 1.04
N ALA A 23 28.88 -16.31 1.45
CA ALA A 23 28.76 -15.67 2.73
C ALA A 23 27.35 -15.07 2.82
N ALA A 24 26.36 -15.89 3.14
CA ALA A 24 25.08 -15.45 3.65
C ALA A 24 25.24 -15.18 5.16
N SER A 25 26.26 -14.40 5.52
CA SER A 25 26.41 -13.82 6.85
C SER A 25 26.40 -12.31 6.68
N ALA A 26 25.35 -11.70 7.24
CA ALA A 26 25.03 -10.27 7.29
C ALA A 26 24.48 -9.65 5.99
N GLY A 27 23.17 -9.36 5.96
CA GLY A 27 22.64 -8.24 5.17
C GLY A 27 21.51 -8.49 4.15
N SER A 28 21.15 -9.73 3.84
CA SER A 28 20.03 -10.00 2.89
C SER A 28 18.65 -9.78 3.56
N CYS A 29 18.27 -8.53 3.85
CA CYS A 29 16.86 -8.13 3.72
C CYS A 29 16.56 -8.24 2.23
N CYS A 30 16.09 -9.42 1.79
CA CYS A 30 15.30 -9.46 0.58
C CYS A 30 14.10 -8.56 0.85
N CYS A 31 13.90 -7.59 -0.02
CA CYS A 31 12.91 -6.52 0.02
C CYS A 31 11.47 -6.94 0.40
N CYS A 32 11.14 -8.24 0.42
CA CYS A 32 9.87 -8.82 0.85
C CYS A 32 9.47 -8.44 2.29
N CYS A 33 10.33 -8.65 3.30
CA CYS A 33 9.97 -8.36 4.70
C CYS A 33 9.85 -6.85 4.97
N CYS A 34 10.67 -6.10 4.24
CA CYS A 34 10.89 -4.68 4.37
C CYS A 34 9.70 -3.87 3.77
N CYS A 35 9.22 -4.29 2.59
CA CYS A 35 7.99 -3.76 2.01
C CYS A 35 6.74 -4.21 2.80
N CYS A 36 6.73 -5.44 3.34
CA CYS A 36 5.61 -5.96 4.13
C CYS A 36 5.39 -5.18 5.44
N LEU A 37 6.42 -4.89 6.23
CA LEU A 37 6.21 -4.17 7.50
C LEU A 37 5.74 -2.73 7.28
N HIS A 38 6.22 -2.07 6.22
CA HIS A 38 5.82 -0.71 5.88
C HIS A 38 4.37 -0.63 5.39
N THR A 39 3.98 -1.58 4.54
CA THR A 39 2.65 -1.68 3.94
C THR A 39 1.62 -2.16 4.97
N VAL A 40 1.95 -3.19 5.74
CA VAL A 40 1.08 -3.75 6.80
C VAL A 40 0.94 -2.74 7.94
N GLY A 41 2.02 -2.09 8.37
CA GLY A 41 1.95 -1.04 9.39
C GLY A 41 1.03 0.11 8.95
N SER A 42 1.19 0.60 7.72
CA SER A 42 0.33 1.66 7.16
C SER A 42 -1.13 1.22 7.01
N LEU A 43 -1.36 -0.02 6.60
CA LEU A 43 -2.70 -0.59 6.45
C LEU A 43 -3.39 -0.76 7.82
N LEU A 44 -2.70 -1.31 8.82
CA LEU A 44 -3.21 -1.46 10.19
C LEU A 44 -3.46 -0.09 10.84
N GLY A 45 -2.58 0.87 10.62
CA GLY A 45 -2.79 2.26 11.04
C GLY A 45 -4.07 2.86 10.44
N ALA A 46 -4.30 2.66 9.15
CA ALA A 46 -5.52 3.11 8.48
C ALA A 46 -6.78 2.38 8.98
N LEU A 47 -6.71 1.06 9.20
CA LEU A 47 -7.85 0.24 9.65
C LEU A 47 -8.25 0.52 11.10
N THR A 48 -7.28 0.84 11.96
CA THR A 48 -7.57 1.18 13.36
C THR A 48 -8.19 2.55 13.52
N ALA A 49 -8.18 3.42 12.49
CA ALA A 49 -8.86 4.71 12.47
C ALA A 49 -10.38 4.53 12.56
N MET A 50 -10.87 4.34 13.79
CA MET A 50 -12.30 4.24 14.05
C MET A 50 -12.99 5.53 13.64
N PRO A 51 -14.23 5.45 13.14
CA PRO A 51 -15.05 6.62 12.93
C PRO A 51 -15.17 7.43 14.23
N PRO A 52 -15.21 8.77 14.17
CA PRO A 52 -15.53 9.56 15.34
C PRO A 52 -16.88 9.10 15.87
N GLU A 53 -16.96 8.91 17.19
CA GLU A 53 -18.23 8.68 17.86
C GLU A 53 -19.20 9.80 17.50
N ALA A 54 -20.45 9.42 17.19
CA ALA A 54 -21.50 10.39 17.02
C ALA A 54 -21.59 11.22 18.31
N PRO A 55 -21.67 12.56 18.21
CA PRO A 55 -21.87 13.37 19.40
C PRO A 55 -23.14 12.90 20.10
N VAL A 56 -23.03 12.46 21.35
CA VAL A 56 -24.18 12.11 22.19
C VAL A 56 -25.03 13.36 22.31
N GLU A 57 -26.15 13.41 21.60
CA GLU A 57 -27.10 14.50 21.72
C GLU A 57 -27.71 14.44 23.12
N THR A 58 -27.11 15.18 24.06
CA THR A 58 -27.72 15.49 25.35
C THR A 58 -28.81 16.53 25.11
N VAL A 59 -29.92 16.13 24.49
CA VAL A 59 -31.10 16.98 24.39
C VAL A 59 -32.19 16.38 25.26
N PRO A 60 -32.63 17.07 26.32
CA PRO A 60 -33.85 16.70 27.00
C PRO A 60 -35.04 17.02 26.07
N THR A 61 -35.99 16.10 26.01
CA THR A 61 -37.37 16.30 25.53
C THR A 61 -37.59 16.56 24.02
N ALA A 62 -38.05 15.49 23.35
CA ALA A 62 -39.20 15.47 22.45
C ALA A 62 -39.61 16.80 21.78
N ILE A 63 -38.95 17.15 20.67
CA ILE A 63 -39.63 17.84 19.58
C ILE A 63 -39.76 16.82 18.45
N VAL A 64 -40.92 16.19 18.40
CA VAL A 64 -41.37 15.30 17.31
C VAL A 64 -41.41 16.14 16.04
N GLY A 65 -40.57 15.83 15.05
CA GLY A 65 -40.78 16.44 13.73
C GLY A 65 -39.70 16.30 12.67
N THR A 66 -38.43 16.06 13.02
CA THR A 66 -37.43 15.76 11.98
C THR A 66 -36.47 14.68 12.46
N PRO A 67 -36.42 13.51 11.79
CA PRO A 67 -35.32 12.58 12.03
C PRO A 67 -34.04 13.29 11.60
N LYS A 68 -33.27 13.79 12.57
CA LYS A 68 -31.90 14.23 12.38
C LYS A 68 -31.13 13.00 11.91
N THR A 69 -31.05 12.83 10.60
CA THR A 69 -30.33 11.74 9.99
C THR A 69 -28.88 12.04 10.26
N GLU A 70 -28.30 11.34 11.25
CA GLU A 70 -26.88 11.46 11.50
C GLU A 70 -26.15 11.23 10.18
N PRO A 71 -25.23 12.13 9.79
CA PRO A 71 -24.51 11.97 8.55
C PRO A 71 -23.64 10.72 8.68
N LYS A 72 -24.12 9.59 8.14
CA LYS A 72 -23.32 8.37 7.96
C LYS A 72 -22.07 8.77 7.21
N TYR A 73 -20.93 8.85 7.90
CA TYR A 73 -19.69 9.41 7.36
C TYR A 73 -19.17 8.53 6.22
N LYS A 74 -19.46 8.93 4.98
CA LYS A 74 -19.01 8.23 3.76
C LYS A 74 -17.53 8.44 3.44
N VAL A 75 -16.80 9.23 4.24
CA VAL A 75 -15.39 9.59 4.00
C VAL A 75 -14.48 8.37 3.93
N THR A 76 -14.66 7.40 4.84
CA THR A 76 -13.87 6.17 4.83
C THR A 76 -14.07 5.40 3.53
N ARG A 77 -15.32 5.29 3.06
CA ARG A 77 -15.64 4.64 1.78
C ARG A 77 -15.06 5.41 0.60
N GLU A 78 -15.20 6.74 0.59
CA GLU A 78 -14.62 7.62 -0.43
C GLU A 78 -13.09 7.45 -0.47
N TYR A 79 -12.43 7.40 0.68
CA TYR A 79 -10.99 7.14 0.78
C TYR A 79 -10.56 5.80 0.21
N TRP A 80 -11.17 4.69 0.62
CA TRP A 80 -10.79 3.36 0.13
C TRP A 80 -11.07 3.19 -1.36
N LEU A 81 -12.17 3.74 -1.87
CA LEU A 81 -12.46 3.73 -3.30
C LEU A 81 -11.45 4.55 -4.10
N THR A 82 -11.10 5.75 -3.62
CA THR A 82 -10.08 6.58 -4.28
C THR A 82 -8.71 5.89 -4.23
N LEU A 83 -8.32 5.27 -3.11
CA LEU A 83 -7.06 4.51 -3.01
C LEU A 83 -7.04 3.36 -4.02
N PHE A 84 -8.12 2.59 -4.09
CA PHE A 84 -8.24 1.49 -5.04
C PHE A 84 -8.08 1.98 -6.48
N LEU A 85 -8.75 3.07 -6.85
CA LEU A 85 -8.66 3.67 -8.19
C LEU A 85 -7.25 4.20 -8.48
N VAL A 86 -6.63 4.89 -7.52
CA VAL A 86 -5.25 5.38 -7.66
C VAL A 86 -4.28 4.22 -7.86
N CYS A 87 -4.38 3.15 -7.07
CA CYS A 87 -3.54 1.97 -7.24
C CYS A 87 -3.79 1.29 -8.60
N ALA A 88 -5.05 1.09 -8.98
CA ALA A 88 -5.41 0.39 -10.23
C ALA A 88 -5.02 1.18 -11.49
N ILE A 89 -4.93 2.50 -11.43
CA ILE A 89 -4.68 3.36 -12.59
C ILE A 89 -3.25 3.90 -12.59
N ALA A 90 -2.82 4.57 -11.51
CA ALA A 90 -1.58 5.33 -11.52
C ALA A 90 -0.36 4.44 -11.71
N PHE A 91 -0.36 3.27 -11.07
CA PHE A 91 0.79 2.39 -11.08
C PHE A 91 1.00 1.67 -12.43
N PRO A 92 -0.03 1.02 -13.04
CA PRO A 92 0.12 0.49 -14.40
C PRO A 92 0.42 1.57 -15.44
N THR A 93 -0.21 2.74 -15.32
CA THR A 93 0.06 3.87 -16.24
C THR A 93 1.53 4.30 -16.19
N LEU A 94 2.12 4.39 -15.01
CA LEU A 94 3.53 4.76 -14.85
C LEU A 94 4.47 3.76 -15.54
N LEU A 95 4.21 2.46 -15.37
CA LEU A 95 5.01 1.39 -16.00
C LEU A 95 4.85 1.39 -17.52
N LEU A 96 3.61 1.54 -18.01
CA LEU A 96 3.32 1.63 -19.45
C LEU A 96 4.02 2.82 -20.09
N VAL A 97 3.98 4.01 -19.48
CA VAL A 97 4.66 5.22 -19.97
C VAL A 97 6.17 5.04 -20.04
N ARG A 98 6.74 4.24 -19.15
CA ARG A 98 8.18 3.95 -19.10
C ARG A 98 8.58 2.75 -19.97
N GLY A 99 7.63 2.05 -20.57
CA GLY A 99 7.88 0.84 -21.34
C GLY A 99 8.34 -0.36 -20.51
N TYR A 100 8.11 -0.35 -19.19
CA TYR A 100 8.42 -1.50 -18.34
C TYR A 100 7.35 -2.57 -18.51
N VAL A 101 7.79 -3.77 -18.85
CA VAL A 101 6.97 -4.99 -18.81
C VAL A 101 7.36 -5.72 -17.54
N VAL A 102 6.36 -5.96 -16.68
CA VAL A 102 6.53 -6.70 -15.44
C VAL A 102 5.87 -8.06 -15.65
N ASP A 103 6.69 -9.08 -15.94
CA ASP A 103 6.23 -10.42 -16.28
C ASP A 103 5.84 -11.24 -15.04
N GLU A 104 6.43 -10.93 -13.89
CA GLU A 104 6.24 -11.69 -12.66
C GLU A 104 5.23 -11.02 -11.70
N SER A 105 4.22 -11.78 -11.27
CA SER A 105 3.20 -11.30 -10.33
C SER A 105 3.77 -10.85 -8.98
N LEU A 106 4.87 -11.45 -8.54
CA LEU A 106 5.57 -11.08 -7.30
C LEU A 106 6.22 -9.70 -7.42
N GLU A 107 6.74 -9.35 -8.59
CA GLU A 107 7.37 -8.05 -8.83
C GLU A 107 6.31 -6.94 -8.79
N TRP A 108 5.12 -7.17 -9.35
CA TRP A 108 3.97 -6.26 -9.19
C TRP A 108 3.64 -5.98 -7.73
N LEU A 109 3.56 -7.04 -6.91
CA LEU A 109 3.25 -6.91 -5.49
C LEU A 109 4.31 -6.11 -4.74
N LEU A 110 5.59 -6.36 -5.03
CA LEU A 110 6.71 -5.65 -4.43
C LEU A 110 6.64 -4.15 -4.74
N TRP A 111 6.39 -3.81 -6.00
CA TRP A 111 6.27 -2.42 -6.41
C TRP A 111 5.09 -1.71 -5.76
N TYR A 112 3.91 -2.35 -5.71
CA TYR A 112 2.76 -1.80 -4.99
C TYR A 112 3.08 -1.55 -3.53
N ALA A 113 3.73 -2.50 -2.85
CA ALA A 113 4.11 -2.36 -1.46
C ALA A 113 5.12 -1.21 -1.24
N LEU A 114 6.07 -1.02 -2.16
CA LEU A 114 7.05 0.06 -2.09
C LEU A 114 6.40 1.45 -2.27
N PHE A 115 5.46 1.57 -3.21
CA PHE A 115 4.82 2.86 -3.53
C PHE A 115 3.51 3.12 -2.79
N LEU A 116 2.97 2.14 -2.05
CA LEU A 116 1.71 2.30 -1.32
C LEU A 116 1.68 3.56 -0.43
N PRO A 117 2.74 3.93 0.32
CA PRO A 117 2.73 5.14 1.14
C PRO A 117 2.53 6.42 0.32
N LEU A 118 3.17 6.49 -0.85
CA LEU A 118 3.01 7.63 -1.75
C LEU A 118 1.60 7.68 -2.33
N MET A 119 1.04 6.51 -2.69
CA MET A 119 -0.34 6.41 -3.19
C MET A 119 -1.37 6.75 -2.11
N GLN A 120 -1.12 6.39 -0.84
CA GLN A 120 -1.96 6.76 0.30
C GLN A 120 -1.92 8.27 0.56
N LEU A 121 -0.75 8.91 0.42
CA LEU A 121 -0.62 10.37 0.52
C LEU A 121 -1.38 11.07 -0.62
N ALA A 122 -1.18 10.64 -1.87
CA ALA A 122 -1.89 11.17 -3.02
C ALA A 122 -3.42 11.02 -2.87
N THR A 123 -3.87 9.85 -2.42
CA THR A 123 -5.29 9.60 -2.09
C THR A 123 -5.80 10.56 -1.02
N SER A 124 -5.04 10.76 0.06
CA SER A 124 -5.42 11.69 1.13
C SER A 124 -5.60 13.11 0.60
N ILE A 125 -4.72 13.57 -0.29
CA ILE A 125 -4.82 14.90 -0.93
C ILE A 125 -6.06 14.98 -1.82
N ILE A 126 -6.31 13.98 -2.67
CA ILE A 126 -7.47 13.95 -3.57
C ILE A 126 -8.77 13.99 -2.76
N VAL A 127 -8.90 13.15 -1.74
CA VAL A 127 -10.11 13.08 -0.90
C VAL A 127 -10.27 14.34 -0.06
N ALA A 128 -9.18 14.95 0.41
CA ALA A 128 -9.21 16.24 1.08
C ALA A 128 -9.76 17.33 0.14
N PHE A 129 -9.29 17.38 -1.10
CA PHE A 129 -9.77 18.31 -2.12
C PHE A 129 -11.25 18.10 -2.47
N MET A 130 -11.67 16.85 -2.69
CA MET A 130 -13.08 16.50 -2.92
C MET A 130 -13.96 16.90 -1.73
N THR A 131 -13.48 16.66 -0.51
CA THR A 131 -14.16 17.00 0.74
C THR A 131 -14.27 18.51 0.92
N TYR A 132 -13.21 19.25 0.59
CA TYR A 132 -13.15 20.70 0.70
C TYR A 132 -14.11 21.38 -0.28
N SER A 133 -14.18 20.87 -1.50
CA SER A 133 -15.05 21.33 -2.59
C SER A 133 -16.52 20.92 -2.40
N SER A 134 -16.80 19.95 -1.52
CA SER A 134 -18.15 19.47 -1.27
C SER A 134 -18.96 20.46 -0.42
N LYS A 135 -20.16 20.82 -0.91
CA LYS A 135 -21.14 21.63 -0.15
C LYS A 135 -21.87 20.85 0.97
N ARG A 136 -21.52 19.58 1.20
CA ARG A 136 -22.17 18.74 2.22
C ARG A 136 -21.85 19.24 3.64
N PRO A 137 -22.82 19.24 4.59
CA PRO A 137 -22.60 19.68 5.97
C PRO A 137 -21.58 18.79 6.70
N GLY A 138 -20.91 19.30 7.73
CA GLY A 138 -19.90 18.54 8.51
C GLY A 138 -18.51 18.44 7.86
N ARG A 139 -18.15 19.40 7.00
CA ARG A 139 -16.86 19.43 6.27
C ARG A 139 -15.64 19.34 7.19
N GLU A 140 -15.61 20.10 8.29
CA GLU A 140 -14.48 20.10 9.22
C GLU A 140 -14.29 18.75 9.91
N GLN A 141 -15.39 18.11 10.32
CA GLN A 141 -15.33 16.78 10.95
C GLN A 141 -14.83 15.73 9.95
N ARG A 142 -15.26 15.80 8.68
CA ARG A 142 -14.76 14.94 7.60
C ARG A 142 -13.25 15.11 7.37
N ILE A 143 -12.76 16.35 7.32
CA ILE A 143 -11.33 16.65 7.16
C ILE A 143 -10.54 16.16 8.39
N ARG A 144 -11.02 16.41 9.61
CA ARG A 144 -10.38 15.91 10.84
C ARG A 144 -10.30 14.39 10.85
N HIS A 145 -11.35 13.69 10.42
CA HIS A 145 -11.33 12.24 10.28
C HIS A 145 -10.28 11.81 9.24
N LEU A 146 -10.29 12.41 8.05
CA LEU A 146 -9.32 12.10 7.00
C LEU A 146 -7.87 12.28 7.49
N VAL A 147 -7.57 13.40 8.17
CA VAL A 147 -6.26 13.66 8.78
C VAL A 147 -5.89 12.57 9.80
N LYS A 148 -6.83 12.08 10.60
CA LYS A 148 -6.59 10.94 11.52
C LYS A 148 -6.23 9.66 10.77
N ILE A 149 -6.91 9.34 9.66
CA ILE A 149 -6.58 8.18 8.82
C ILE A 149 -5.15 8.31 8.29
N THR A 150 -4.83 9.45 7.66
CA THR A 150 -3.50 9.69 7.07
C THR A 150 -2.40 9.66 8.12
N LEU A 151 -2.62 10.29 9.29
CA LEU A 151 -1.63 10.32 10.36
C LEU A 151 -1.37 8.93 10.93
N ARG A 152 -2.41 8.11 11.16
CA ARG A 152 -2.23 6.74 11.65
C ARG A 152 -1.56 5.84 10.62
N ALA A 153 -1.89 5.99 9.34
CA ALA A 153 -1.20 5.29 8.26
C ALA A 153 0.29 5.66 8.24
N PHE A 154 0.60 6.96 8.34
CA PHE A 154 1.98 7.46 8.38
C PHE A 154 2.77 6.95 9.59
N ILE A 155 2.19 7.00 10.80
CA ILE A 155 2.82 6.47 12.01
C ILE A 155 3.04 4.96 11.89
N GLY A 156 2.05 4.22 11.37
CA GLY A 156 2.19 2.79 11.11
C GLY A 156 3.34 2.48 10.14
N GLY A 157 3.50 3.28 9.08
CA GLY A 157 4.65 3.22 8.19
C GLY A 157 5.98 3.49 8.89
N LEU A 158 6.07 4.58 9.66
CA LEU A 158 7.29 4.91 10.42
C LEU A 158 7.68 3.82 11.42
N ILE A 159 6.72 3.22 12.12
CA ILE A 159 6.96 2.07 13.01
C ILE A 159 7.50 0.89 12.19
N GLY A 160 6.91 0.64 11.02
CA GLY A 160 7.39 -0.36 10.06
C GLY A 160 8.87 -0.18 9.71
N ILE A 161 9.27 1.04 9.32
CA ILE A 161 10.67 1.41 9.05
C ILE A 161 11.53 1.21 10.30
N GLY A 162 11.08 1.69 11.47
CA GLY A 162 11.85 1.62 12.71
C GLY A 162 12.18 0.19 13.12
N ILE A 163 11.20 -0.72 13.04
CA ILE A 163 11.41 -2.15 13.33
C ILE A 163 12.40 -2.76 12.33
N MET A 164 12.29 -2.43 11.04
CA MET A 164 13.24 -2.90 10.04
C MET A 164 14.67 -2.44 10.32
N LEU A 165 14.86 -1.16 10.65
CA LEU A 165 16.17 -0.61 10.97
C LEU A 165 16.77 -1.26 12.22
N LEU A 166 15.95 -1.49 13.26
CA LEU A 166 16.38 -2.21 14.46
C LEU A 166 16.87 -3.63 14.14
N ILE A 167 16.11 -4.38 13.33
CA ILE A 167 16.50 -5.74 12.93
C ILE A 167 17.78 -5.72 12.08
N ALA A 168 17.95 -4.71 11.22
CA ALA A 168 19.13 -4.57 10.37
C ALA A 168 20.40 -4.25 11.17
N VAL A 169 20.30 -3.43 12.22
CA VAL A 169 21.43 -3.01 13.07
C VAL A 169 21.75 -4.03 14.17
N ALA A 170 20.78 -4.81 14.63
CA ALA A 170 20.98 -5.84 15.66
C ALA A 170 21.67 -7.12 15.13
N ARG A 171 22.07 -7.14 13.86
CA ARG A 171 22.82 -8.22 13.20
C ARG A 171 24.25 -7.80 12.95
#